data_AF-A0A518AWH5-F1
#
_entry.id   AF-A0A518AWH5-F1
#
_cell.length_a   1.000
_cell.length_b   1.000
_cell.length_c   1.000
_cell.angle_alpha   90.00
_cell.angle_beta   90.00
_cell.angle_gamma   90.00
#
_symmetry.space_group_name_H-M   'P 1'
#
loop_
_entity.id
_entity.type
_entity.pdbx_description
1 polymer ?
#
loop_
_entity_poly.entity_id
_entity_poly.type
_entity_poly.pdbx_seq_one_letter_code
_entity_poly.pdbx_strand_id
1 'polypeptide(L)'
;MRLLNACLFLALLMAVVCSSRSQAAGGPESIMLVVNSHSDSSMAIANHYIRLRKIPPRNVMYLDWQGDTTKISGTEFREQILVPILKEIDQRKLSRQVEYVVYSSDFPYRIDFREEFKDNKPPAPFNSQASLTGATYLWVYVQQNQPGMVMPSVNWYVPPEARKNQAKCTTCGKVVTRGFEARTYWSKEGEPTTDREKGQMYFISTMLGVTVDRGNTVEEVCNYLSRAKAADATQPKGTFYFMKNSDIRSSTRHGCFAETVAQLKAEGAQAVIEDGKVPTNAKDVLGIMAGTAGFKVDSSVSIAPGAICEHFTSFGGQFDAISQTKLSAWLQAGAAGSSGTVREPYAVQAKFPLPNMHLHYYRGASLGEAYYQSIPGPYQLLIVGDPLCQPWAKPPEVEVAGIEPGQTVRGQFPLQVKVTPQPGTQVEQYQLFIDGLLLAQVPKAVTVPVDVTKMGHGWHELRVVASTSDEIGFRGRDVVPFYVAASEESPEEPGESGADSAESSPEQGNSPPIQLQVSPSPLVPADSILKVRVIGPADSPGFAILQNYRQVGYVEGSNGEVEIDTKLLGRGPVSLVAQESASPEAPLETPEAAPRSAPYWLLIR
;
A
#
# COMPACT_ATOMS: atom_id res chain seq x y z
N MET A 1 27.65 26.34 28.94
CA MET A 1 27.69 24.87 28.77
C MET A 1 26.25 24.40 28.90
N ARG A 2 25.37 24.37 27.89
CA ARG A 2 25.42 23.72 26.56
C ARG A 2 25.93 22.28 26.62
N LEU A 3 25.01 21.38 26.24
CA LEU A 3 25.13 19.95 25.88
C LEU A 3 24.85 18.94 27.01
N LEU A 4 24.01 17.96 26.64
CA LEU A 4 23.53 16.77 27.35
C LEU A 4 22.36 16.96 28.31
N ASN A 5 21.14 16.97 27.76
CA ASN A 5 19.94 16.38 28.38
C ASN A 5 18.95 15.95 27.28
N ALA A 6 19.43 15.08 26.39
CA ALA A 6 18.60 14.28 25.51
C ALA A 6 18.85 12.81 25.87
N CYS A 7 17.79 12.00 25.86
CA CYS A 7 17.74 10.57 26.17
C CYS A 7 17.44 10.18 27.62
N LEU A 8 16.18 10.26 28.02
CA LEU A 8 15.57 9.22 28.88
C LEU A 8 14.06 9.16 28.61
N PHE A 9 13.69 8.40 27.58
CA PHE A 9 12.34 7.84 27.42
C PHE A 9 12.44 6.37 27.76
N LEU A 10 11.95 5.99 28.94
CA LEU A 10 11.68 4.60 29.26
C LEU A 10 10.58 4.56 30.32
N ALA A 11 9.32 4.51 29.88
CA ALA A 11 8.29 3.92 30.72
C ALA A 11 8.56 2.41 30.73
N LEU A 12 8.88 1.91 31.93
CA LEU A 12 9.24 0.53 32.22
C LEU A 12 8.00 -0.38 32.04
N LEU A 13 7.68 -0.76 30.80
CA LEU A 13 6.96 -2.01 30.54
C LEU A 13 8.01 -3.09 30.31
N MET A 14 8.26 -3.95 31.31
CA MET A 14 8.85 -5.26 31.03
C MET A 14 7.80 -6.10 30.29
N ALA A 15 7.65 -5.82 28.99
CA ALA A 15 7.04 -6.75 28.07
C ALA A 15 8.00 -7.94 27.96
N VAL A 16 7.58 -9.11 28.43
CA VAL A 16 8.20 -10.36 27.99
C VAL A 16 8.01 -10.41 26.48
N VAL A 17 9.07 -10.08 25.74
CA VAL A 17 9.11 -10.25 24.28
C VAL A 17 9.21 -11.76 24.02
N CYS A 18 8.09 -12.46 24.13
CA CYS A 18 7.96 -13.74 23.45
C CYS A 18 8.02 -13.41 21.96
N SER A 19 9.08 -13.88 21.30
CA SER A 19 9.28 -13.76 19.86
C SER A 19 8.28 -14.66 19.13
N SER A 20 6.98 -14.35 19.16
CA SER A 20 6.05 -14.94 18.21
C SER A 20 6.23 -14.23 16.87
N ARG A 21 6.75 -14.99 15.89
CA ARG A 21 6.87 -14.58 14.49
C ARG A 21 5.47 -14.51 13.89
N SER A 22 4.72 -13.44 14.15
CA SER A 22 3.56 -13.10 13.33
C SER A 22 4.09 -12.39 12.09
N GLN A 23 4.31 -13.15 11.02
CA GLN A 23 4.32 -12.58 9.66
C GLN A 23 2.93 -12.02 9.43
N ALA A 24 2.80 -10.85 8.83
CA ALA A 24 1.53 -10.14 8.82
C ALA A 24 1.16 -9.72 7.39
N ALA A 25 -0.02 -10.13 6.92
CA ALA A 25 -0.55 -9.81 5.60
C ALA A 25 -0.64 -8.30 5.40
N GLY A 26 -0.31 -7.79 4.23
CA GLY A 26 -0.31 -6.34 3.97
C GLY A 26 -1.58 -5.59 4.37
N GLY A 27 -1.47 -4.29 4.62
CA GLY A 27 -2.61 -3.43 4.93
C GLY A 27 -2.40 -1.97 4.53
N PRO A 28 -3.43 -1.11 4.65
CA PRO A 28 -3.34 0.32 4.37
C PRO A 28 -2.16 1.01 5.08
N GLU A 29 -1.92 0.63 6.34
CA GLU A 29 -0.82 1.10 7.19
C GLU A 29 0.59 0.71 6.70
N SER A 30 0.71 -0.27 5.82
CA SER A 30 1.98 -0.77 5.28
C SER A 30 2.25 -0.41 3.82
N ILE A 31 1.43 0.44 3.22
CA ILE A 31 1.66 0.98 1.87
C ILE A 31 2.48 2.27 1.92
N MET A 32 3.36 2.47 0.95
CA MET A 32 3.75 3.79 0.45
C MET A 32 3.13 3.97 -0.94
N LEU A 33 2.13 4.85 -1.05
CA LEU A 33 1.46 5.18 -2.31
C LEU A 33 2.19 6.34 -2.97
N VAL A 34 2.76 6.08 -4.15
CA VAL A 34 3.52 7.05 -4.94
C VAL A 34 2.62 7.60 -6.04
N VAL A 35 2.36 8.89 -5.98
CA VAL A 35 1.46 9.62 -6.87
C VAL A 35 2.28 10.55 -7.75
N ASN A 36 2.19 10.41 -9.07
CA ASN A 36 2.73 11.42 -9.98
C ASN A 36 1.87 12.69 -9.84
N SER A 37 2.41 13.76 -9.29
CA SER A 37 1.69 15.04 -9.11
C SER A 37 1.55 15.86 -10.39
N HIS A 38 2.23 15.47 -11.47
CA HIS A 38 2.10 16.10 -12.78
C HIS A 38 1.09 15.39 -13.69
N SER A 39 0.46 14.31 -13.21
CA SER A 39 -0.56 13.55 -13.97
C SER A 39 -1.93 13.63 -13.31
N ASP A 40 -2.90 14.19 -14.03
CA ASP A 40 -4.31 14.24 -13.62
C ASP A 40 -4.87 12.83 -13.39
N SER A 41 -4.50 11.87 -14.25
CA SER A 41 -4.91 10.47 -14.13
C SER A 41 -4.38 9.83 -12.86
N SER A 42 -3.09 10.03 -12.58
CA SER A 42 -2.42 9.50 -11.38
C SER A 42 -3.01 10.09 -10.11
N MET A 43 -3.24 11.41 -10.06
CA MET A 43 -3.87 12.05 -8.91
C MET A 43 -5.32 11.58 -8.71
N ALA A 44 -6.10 11.44 -9.79
CA ALA A 44 -7.48 10.96 -9.71
C ALA A 44 -7.56 9.52 -9.17
N ILE A 45 -6.78 8.60 -9.74
CA ILE A 45 -6.70 7.21 -9.30
C ILE A 45 -6.27 7.13 -7.83
N ALA A 46 -5.25 7.91 -7.44
CA ALA A 46 -4.76 7.95 -6.07
C ALA A 46 -5.83 8.44 -5.09
N ASN A 47 -6.52 9.55 -5.39
CA ASN A 47 -7.60 10.09 -4.57
C ASN A 47 -8.69 9.04 -4.30
N HIS A 48 -9.13 8.34 -5.34
CA HIS A 48 -10.10 7.24 -5.20
C HIS A 48 -9.55 6.09 -4.36
N TYR A 49 -8.31 5.65 -4.61
CA TYR A 49 -7.71 4.53 -3.89
C TYR A 49 -7.45 4.83 -2.41
N ILE A 50 -7.00 6.05 -2.09
CA ILE A 50 -6.81 6.53 -0.71
C ILE A 50 -8.10 6.42 0.09
N ARG A 51 -9.21 6.94 -0.47
CA ARG A 51 -10.53 6.84 0.17
C ARG A 51 -11.01 5.38 0.27
N LEU A 52 -10.84 4.61 -0.79
CA LEU A 52 -11.32 3.23 -0.87
C LEU A 52 -10.63 2.30 0.14
N ARG A 53 -9.30 2.42 0.27
CA ARG A 53 -8.48 1.58 1.15
C ARG A 53 -8.23 2.22 2.52
N LYS A 54 -8.66 3.46 2.75
CA LYS A 54 -8.36 4.25 3.96
C LYS A 54 -6.84 4.32 4.23
N ILE A 55 -6.07 4.62 3.19
CA ILE A 55 -4.61 4.78 3.27
C ILE A 55 -4.31 5.96 4.19
N PRO A 56 -3.45 5.80 5.22
CA PRO A 56 -3.10 6.92 6.09
C PRO A 56 -2.48 8.08 5.29
N PRO A 57 -2.82 9.35 5.59
CA PRO A 57 -2.25 10.52 4.91
C PRO A 57 -0.71 10.51 4.80
N ARG A 58 -0.02 10.11 5.88
CA ARG A 58 1.44 10.02 5.95
C ARG A 58 2.04 9.04 4.94
N ASN A 59 1.27 8.04 4.53
CA ASN A 59 1.65 6.96 3.62
C ASN A 59 1.46 7.33 2.14
N VAL A 60 1.16 8.61 1.83
CA VAL A 60 1.00 9.11 0.47
C VAL A 60 2.15 10.06 0.12
N MET A 61 2.91 9.73 -0.90
CA MET A 61 3.98 10.55 -1.45
C MET A 61 3.57 11.07 -2.83
N TYR A 62 3.67 12.39 -3.00
CA TYR A 62 3.54 13.03 -4.31
C TYR A 62 4.94 13.24 -4.88
N LEU A 63 5.20 12.65 -6.04
CA LEU A 63 6.45 12.79 -6.77
C LEU A 63 6.19 13.62 -8.03
N ASP A 64 6.96 14.69 -8.21
CA ASP A 64 6.89 15.55 -9.40
C ASP A 64 7.63 14.90 -10.58
N TRP A 65 6.98 13.91 -11.19
CA TRP A 65 7.53 13.19 -12.33
C TRP A 65 7.03 13.77 -13.65
N GLN A 66 7.90 14.50 -14.35
CA GLN A 66 7.63 15.12 -15.66
C GLN A 66 8.27 14.36 -16.83
N GLY A 67 8.94 13.24 -16.55
CA GLY A 67 9.62 12.45 -17.57
C GLY A 67 8.70 11.50 -18.35
N ASP A 68 9.31 10.73 -19.25
CA ASP A 68 8.62 9.78 -20.12
C ASP A 68 7.87 8.68 -19.31
N THR A 69 6.64 8.37 -19.71
CA THR A 69 5.76 7.39 -19.03
C THR A 69 5.92 5.96 -19.55
N THR A 70 6.75 5.77 -20.57
CA THR A 70 7.06 4.48 -21.18
C THR A 70 8.40 3.93 -20.70
N LYS A 71 9.47 4.75 -20.75
CA LYS A 71 10.84 4.30 -20.48
C LYS A 71 11.67 5.32 -19.71
N ILE A 72 12.63 4.81 -18.95
CA ILE A 72 13.61 5.60 -18.20
C ILE A 72 14.94 4.86 -18.13
N SER A 73 16.08 5.54 -18.00
CA SER A 73 17.35 4.87 -17.71
C SER A 73 17.41 4.34 -16.27
N GLY A 74 18.30 3.37 -16.01
CA GLY A 74 18.52 2.83 -14.66
C GLY A 74 18.96 3.90 -13.65
N THR A 75 19.81 4.82 -14.10
CA THR A 75 20.36 5.93 -13.31
C THR A 75 19.27 6.94 -12.97
N GLU A 76 18.50 7.41 -13.95
CA GLU A 76 17.39 8.33 -13.71
C GLU A 76 16.31 7.68 -12.82
N PHE A 77 16.00 6.39 -13.02
CA PHE A 77 15.09 5.68 -12.12
C PHE A 77 15.58 5.66 -10.68
N ARG A 78 16.87 5.33 -10.48
CA ARG A 78 17.48 5.32 -9.15
C ARG A 78 17.38 6.70 -8.50
N GLU A 79 17.79 7.74 -9.21
CA GLU A 79 17.98 9.08 -8.65
C GLU A 79 16.68 9.87 -8.52
N GLN A 80 15.76 9.73 -9.47
CA GLN A 80 14.55 10.57 -9.56
C GLN A 80 13.29 9.88 -9.03
N ILE A 81 13.28 8.55 -8.90
CA ILE A 81 12.11 7.79 -8.41
C ILE A 81 12.47 7.00 -7.14
N LEU A 82 13.41 6.05 -7.22
CA LEU A 82 13.66 5.11 -6.12
C LEU A 82 14.24 5.79 -4.88
N VAL A 83 15.32 6.55 -5.02
CA VAL A 83 15.97 7.24 -3.88
C VAL A 83 15.01 8.22 -3.19
N PRO A 84 14.24 9.06 -3.91
CA PRO A 84 13.20 9.88 -3.29
C PRO A 84 12.18 9.08 -2.46
N ILE A 85 11.70 7.94 -2.96
CA ILE A 85 10.78 7.07 -2.21
C ILE A 85 11.44 6.56 -0.93
N LEU A 86 12.67 6.04 -1.01
CA LEU A 86 13.38 5.53 0.17
C LEU A 86 13.63 6.63 1.21
N LYS A 87 13.95 7.85 0.75
CA LYS A 87 14.17 9.02 1.59
C LYS A 87 12.88 9.42 2.31
N GLU A 88 11.75 9.48 1.62
CA GLU A 88 10.45 9.79 2.23
C GLU A 88 10.03 8.75 3.26
N ILE A 89 10.23 7.46 2.98
CA ILE A 89 9.97 6.37 3.95
C ILE A 89 10.79 6.58 5.23
N ASP A 90 12.09 6.91 5.11
CA ASP A 90 12.96 7.12 6.28
C ASP A 90 12.66 8.42 7.04
N GLN A 91 12.45 9.52 6.31
CA GLN A 91 12.15 10.83 6.89
C GLN A 91 10.84 10.80 7.67
N ARG A 92 9.84 10.08 7.17
CA ARG A 92 8.52 9.91 7.83
C ARG A 92 8.49 8.78 8.87
N LYS A 93 9.63 8.13 9.15
CA LYS A 93 9.78 7.04 10.11
C LYS A 93 8.93 5.80 9.80
N LEU A 94 8.69 5.56 8.52
CA LEU A 94 7.86 4.46 8.01
C LEU A 94 8.66 3.19 7.68
N SER A 95 9.99 3.20 7.78
CA SER A 95 10.87 2.08 7.38
C SER A 95 10.58 0.75 8.08
N ARG A 96 9.92 0.76 9.24
CA ARG A 96 9.54 -0.45 9.98
C ARG A 96 8.15 -1.01 9.63
N GLN A 97 7.33 -0.23 8.93
CA GLN A 97 5.94 -0.57 8.64
C GLN A 97 5.62 -0.65 7.14
N VAL A 98 6.34 0.07 6.27
CA VAL A 98 6.10 0.00 4.82
C VAL A 98 6.62 -1.32 4.26
N GLU A 99 5.70 -2.11 3.71
CA GLU A 99 5.90 -3.38 3.04
C GLU A 99 5.71 -3.26 1.53
N TYR A 100 4.88 -2.31 1.10
CA TYR A 100 4.45 -2.15 -0.28
C TYR A 100 4.86 -0.78 -0.81
N VAL A 101 5.46 -0.72 -2.00
CA VAL A 101 5.62 0.51 -2.79
C VAL A 101 4.69 0.43 -3.99
N VAL A 102 3.61 1.21 -3.94
CA VAL A 102 2.50 1.16 -4.90
C VAL A 102 2.51 2.44 -5.72
N TYR A 103 2.64 2.32 -7.04
CA TYR A 103 2.55 3.46 -7.94
C TYR A 103 1.09 3.67 -8.36
N SER A 104 0.62 4.92 -8.46
CA SER A 104 -0.73 5.20 -8.95
C SER A 104 -0.86 4.90 -10.45
N SER A 105 -0.48 5.84 -11.32
CA SER A 105 -0.33 5.66 -12.76
C SER A 105 0.71 6.64 -13.32
N ASP A 106 0.93 6.62 -14.65
CA ASP A 106 1.77 7.57 -15.39
C ASP A 106 3.20 7.72 -14.85
N PHE A 107 3.78 6.58 -14.48
CA PHE A 107 5.22 6.39 -14.27
C PHE A 107 5.80 5.52 -15.37
N PRO A 108 7.10 5.63 -15.71
CA PRO A 108 7.74 4.79 -16.72
C PRO A 108 7.60 3.32 -16.37
N TYR A 109 6.93 2.55 -17.22
CA TYR A 109 6.76 1.12 -16.95
C TYR A 109 8.02 0.29 -17.28
N ARG A 110 8.95 0.81 -18.08
CA ARG A 110 10.20 0.12 -18.48
C ARG A 110 11.46 0.89 -18.03
N ILE A 111 12.40 0.20 -17.42
CA ILE A 111 13.69 0.74 -16.99
C ILE A 111 14.80 0.07 -17.79
N ASP A 112 15.73 0.87 -18.32
CA ASP A 112 16.83 0.41 -19.15
C ASP A 112 18.19 0.53 -18.44
N PHE A 113 18.75 -0.60 -18.05
CA PHE A 113 20.05 -0.71 -17.38
C PHE A 113 21.22 -1.06 -18.33
N ARG A 114 21.07 -0.84 -19.65
CA ARG A 114 22.11 -1.23 -20.63
C ARG A 114 23.44 -0.54 -20.38
N GLU A 115 23.42 0.74 -20.01
CA GLU A 115 24.64 1.51 -19.74
C GLU A 115 25.24 1.13 -18.38
N GLU A 116 24.39 0.94 -17.37
CA GLU A 116 24.77 0.56 -16.01
C GLU A 116 25.43 -0.81 -15.95
N PHE A 117 24.98 -1.75 -16.80
CA PHE A 117 25.48 -3.13 -16.84
C PHE A 117 26.43 -3.39 -18.02
N LYS A 118 26.99 -2.34 -18.65
CA LYS A 118 27.84 -2.50 -19.84
C LYS A 118 29.09 -3.35 -19.61
N ASP A 119 29.67 -3.28 -18.41
CA ASP A 119 30.89 -3.99 -18.02
C ASP A 119 30.60 -5.40 -17.47
N ASN A 120 29.36 -5.64 -17.02
CA ASN A 120 28.90 -6.91 -16.45
C ASN A 120 27.57 -7.30 -17.10
N LYS A 121 27.60 -7.56 -18.41
CA LYS A 121 26.38 -7.82 -19.19
C LYS A 121 25.67 -9.08 -18.68
N PRO A 122 24.33 -9.04 -18.54
CA PRO A 122 23.54 -10.23 -18.27
C PRO A 122 23.83 -11.35 -19.29
N PRO A 123 23.95 -12.61 -18.86
CA PRO A 123 24.09 -13.73 -19.78
C PRO A 123 22.82 -13.88 -20.62
N ALA A 124 22.95 -14.29 -21.89
CA ALA A 124 21.80 -14.65 -22.69
C ALA A 124 20.99 -15.79 -22.00
N PRO A 125 19.65 -15.80 -22.07
CA PRO A 125 18.76 -14.87 -22.80
C PRO A 125 18.28 -13.67 -21.94
N PHE A 126 18.92 -13.40 -20.80
CA PHE A 126 18.57 -12.27 -19.93
C PHE A 126 19.08 -10.96 -20.53
N ASN A 127 18.37 -9.86 -20.27
CA ASN A 127 18.72 -8.54 -20.78
C ASN A 127 18.59 -7.49 -19.68
N SER A 128 19.16 -6.31 -19.91
CA SER A 128 19.21 -5.22 -18.92
C SER A 128 17.93 -4.39 -18.83
N GLN A 129 16.79 -4.85 -19.37
CA GLN A 129 15.52 -4.11 -19.28
C GLN A 129 14.61 -4.72 -18.22
N ALA A 130 14.24 -3.91 -17.23
CA ALA A 130 13.34 -4.27 -16.15
C ALA A 130 12.01 -3.51 -16.26
N SER A 131 10.99 -3.98 -15.56
CA SER A 131 9.75 -3.25 -15.29
C SER A 131 9.93 -2.36 -14.06
N LEU A 132 9.12 -1.32 -13.93
CA LEU A 132 9.07 -0.46 -12.73
C LEU A 132 8.93 -1.28 -11.46
N THR A 133 7.89 -2.12 -11.39
CA THR A 133 7.57 -2.92 -10.20
C THR A 133 8.62 -4.01 -9.93
N GLY A 134 9.21 -4.59 -10.98
CA GLY A 134 10.30 -5.56 -10.83
C GLY A 134 11.58 -4.92 -10.29
N ALA A 135 11.92 -3.71 -10.74
CA ALA A 135 13.09 -2.98 -10.25
C ALA A 135 12.89 -2.45 -8.82
N THR A 136 11.70 -1.94 -8.49
CA THR A 136 11.36 -1.50 -7.13
C THR A 136 11.31 -2.67 -6.15
N TYR A 137 10.81 -3.83 -6.56
CA TYR A 137 10.88 -5.03 -5.73
C TYR A 137 12.33 -5.41 -5.40
N LEU A 138 13.21 -5.34 -6.40
CA LEU A 138 14.63 -5.64 -6.30
C LEU A 138 15.49 -4.41 -5.96
N TRP A 139 14.93 -3.44 -5.23
CA TRP A 139 15.53 -2.11 -5.02
C TRP A 139 16.97 -2.14 -4.49
N VAL A 140 17.35 -3.14 -3.67
CA VAL A 140 18.71 -3.28 -3.15
C VAL A 140 19.73 -3.41 -4.28
N TYR A 141 19.42 -4.24 -5.30
CA TYR A 141 20.29 -4.38 -6.47
C TYR A 141 20.33 -3.10 -7.30
N VAL A 142 19.18 -2.43 -7.45
CA VAL A 142 19.11 -1.15 -8.16
C VAL A 142 19.98 -0.12 -7.44
N GLN A 143 19.86 0.02 -6.13
CA GLN A 143 20.61 0.98 -5.34
C GLN A 143 22.12 0.72 -5.40
N GLN A 144 22.54 -0.55 -5.38
CA GLN A 144 23.94 -0.96 -5.43
C GLN A 144 24.51 -1.06 -6.85
N ASN A 145 23.72 -0.74 -7.88
CA ASN A 145 24.09 -0.90 -9.29
C ASN A 145 24.55 -2.31 -9.66
N GLN A 146 23.86 -3.33 -9.15
CA GLN A 146 24.25 -4.73 -9.29
C GLN A 146 23.42 -5.47 -10.35
N PRO A 147 24.04 -6.07 -11.38
CA PRO A 147 23.32 -6.77 -12.46
C PRO A 147 22.61 -8.06 -12.00
N GLY A 148 22.87 -8.53 -10.77
CA GLY A 148 22.25 -9.72 -10.19
C GLY A 148 20.72 -9.71 -10.19
N MET A 149 20.07 -8.53 -10.27
CA MET A 149 18.61 -8.39 -10.35
C MET A 149 17.95 -9.14 -11.52
N VAL A 150 18.69 -9.43 -12.59
CA VAL A 150 18.13 -10.07 -13.80
C VAL A 150 18.09 -11.61 -13.71
N MET A 151 18.64 -12.18 -12.64
CA MET A 151 18.82 -13.62 -12.51
C MET A 151 17.50 -14.35 -12.17
N PRO A 152 17.30 -15.59 -12.66
CA PRO A 152 16.02 -16.31 -12.59
C PRO A 152 15.64 -16.84 -11.19
N SER A 153 16.49 -16.64 -10.19
CA SER A 153 16.30 -17.11 -8.80
C SER A 153 16.64 -16.03 -7.78
N VAL A 154 16.51 -14.77 -8.18
CA VAL A 154 16.88 -13.60 -7.36
C VAL A 154 15.81 -13.24 -6.32
N ASN A 155 14.59 -13.75 -6.51
CA ASN A 155 13.54 -13.62 -5.52
C ASN A 155 13.62 -14.76 -4.51
N TRP A 156 14.09 -14.44 -3.31
CA TRP A 156 14.26 -15.35 -2.18
C TRP A 156 13.03 -15.43 -1.27
N TYR A 157 12.04 -14.56 -1.48
CA TYR A 157 10.73 -14.69 -0.85
C TYR A 157 9.92 -15.88 -1.40
N VAL A 158 10.14 -16.26 -2.67
CA VAL A 158 9.52 -17.47 -3.23
C VAL A 158 9.89 -18.70 -2.39
N PRO A 159 8.89 -19.44 -1.87
CA PRO A 159 9.15 -20.61 -1.04
C PRO A 159 10.10 -21.61 -1.71
N PRO A 160 10.99 -22.28 -0.96
CA PRO A 160 12.00 -23.17 -1.53
C PRO A 160 11.41 -24.28 -2.41
N GLU A 161 10.25 -24.82 -2.03
CA GLU A 161 9.48 -25.81 -2.78
C GLU A 161 9.03 -25.23 -4.12
N ALA A 162 8.50 -24.00 -4.14
CA ALA A 162 8.12 -23.30 -5.36
C ALA A 162 9.32 -23.02 -6.28
N ARG A 163 10.51 -22.71 -5.73
CA ARG A 163 11.71 -22.54 -6.57
C ARG A 163 12.17 -23.87 -7.18
N LYS A 164 12.10 -24.98 -6.43
CA LYS A 164 12.35 -26.32 -6.96
C LYS A 164 11.29 -26.76 -7.99
N ASN A 165 10.07 -26.22 -7.90
CA ASN A 165 8.96 -26.51 -8.81
C ASN A 165 9.17 -25.98 -10.24
N GLN A 166 10.03 -24.99 -10.46
CA GLN A 166 10.25 -24.39 -11.79
C GLN A 166 10.58 -25.41 -12.90
N ALA A 167 11.28 -26.50 -12.57
CA ALA A 167 11.76 -27.47 -13.54
C ALA A 167 11.07 -28.84 -13.49
N LYS A 168 10.48 -29.23 -12.33
CA LYS A 168 10.00 -30.60 -12.09
C LYS A 168 8.50 -30.72 -11.86
N CYS A 169 7.82 -29.66 -11.42
CA CYS A 169 6.37 -29.67 -11.14
C CYS A 169 5.89 -30.86 -10.27
N THR A 170 6.68 -31.29 -9.29
CA THR A 170 6.35 -32.44 -8.41
C THR A 170 5.93 -32.04 -6.99
N THR A 171 6.01 -30.75 -6.65
CA THR A 171 5.68 -30.23 -5.32
C THR A 171 4.84 -28.94 -5.37
N CYS A 172 4.11 -28.70 -6.47
CA CYS A 172 3.28 -27.50 -6.66
C CYS A 172 2.09 -27.42 -5.69
N GLY A 173 1.59 -28.56 -5.20
CA GLY A 173 0.51 -28.61 -4.19
C GLY A 173 1.02 -28.50 -2.74
N LYS A 174 2.33 -28.72 -2.53
CA LYS A 174 2.95 -28.77 -1.19
C LYS A 174 3.61 -27.46 -0.75
N VAL A 175 3.53 -26.42 -1.58
CA VAL A 175 4.14 -25.12 -1.28
C VAL A 175 3.42 -24.48 -0.10
N VAL A 176 4.16 -23.96 0.87
CA VAL A 176 3.60 -23.18 2.00
C VAL A 176 3.34 -21.74 1.54
N THR A 177 2.18 -21.18 1.91
CA THR A 177 1.89 -19.75 1.73
C THR A 177 2.48 -18.97 2.89
N ARG A 178 3.13 -17.85 2.63
CA ARG A 178 3.82 -17.03 3.64
C ARG A 178 3.42 -15.58 3.50
N GLY A 179 3.20 -14.89 4.61
CA GLY A 179 2.98 -13.45 4.66
C GLY A 179 4.25 -12.67 4.30
N PHE A 180 4.12 -11.35 4.20
CA PHE A 180 5.24 -10.47 3.87
C PHE A 180 5.38 -9.38 4.93
N GLU A 181 6.54 -9.24 5.55
CA GLU A 181 6.80 -8.19 6.56
C GLU A 181 8.02 -7.36 6.17
N ALA A 182 7.94 -6.04 6.35
CA ALA A 182 8.98 -5.06 6.02
C ALA A 182 10.36 -5.39 6.61
N ARG A 183 10.39 -6.03 7.77
CA ARG A 183 11.61 -6.31 8.55
C ARG A 183 12.23 -7.66 8.25
N THR A 184 11.56 -8.49 7.47
CA THR A 184 12.06 -9.84 7.18
C THR A 184 13.12 -9.77 6.09
N TYR A 185 14.32 -10.23 6.43
CA TYR A 185 15.31 -10.58 5.44
C TYR A 185 15.09 -12.03 5.03
N TRP A 186 15.16 -12.29 3.73
CA TRP A 186 15.07 -13.65 3.19
C TRP A 186 16.46 -14.14 2.86
N SER A 187 16.84 -15.34 3.29
CA SER A 187 18.10 -15.96 2.89
C SER A 187 18.02 -16.50 1.47
N LYS A 188 19.17 -16.79 0.85
CA LYS A 188 19.21 -17.47 -0.46
C LYS A 188 18.47 -18.81 -0.46
N GLU A 189 18.43 -19.49 0.67
CA GLU A 189 17.70 -20.75 0.88
C GLU A 189 16.20 -20.54 0.99
N GLY A 190 15.74 -19.29 1.08
CA GLY A 190 14.34 -18.88 1.07
C GLY A 190 13.72 -18.87 2.46
N GLU A 191 14.54 -18.75 3.50
CA GLU A 191 14.11 -18.77 4.88
C GLU A 191 14.27 -17.38 5.51
N PRO A 192 13.37 -16.96 6.42
CA PRO A 192 13.55 -15.73 7.19
C PRO A 192 14.87 -15.77 7.98
N THR A 193 15.63 -14.69 7.92
CA THR A 193 16.90 -14.55 8.62
C THR A 193 17.01 -13.17 9.30
N THR A 194 17.75 -13.13 10.40
CA THR A 194 18.16 -11.87 11.05
C THR A 194 19.55 -11.42 10.60
N ASP A 195 20.27 -12.27 9.88
CA ASP A 195 21.59 -11.97 9.32
C ASP A 195 21.44 -11.10 8.07
N ARG A 196 21.73 -9.81 8.23
CA ARG A 196 21.60 -8.80 7.16
C ARG A 196 22.60 -9.00 6.03
N GLU A 197 23.74 -9.64 6.28
CA GLU A 197 24.76 -9.89 5.25
C GLU A 197 24.37 -11.08 4.37
N LYS A 198 23.57 -12.00 4.90
CA LYS A 198 23.10 -13.20 4.20
C LYS A 198 21.66 -13.10 3.69
N GLY A 199 21.01 -11.97 3.94
CA GLY A 199 19.59 -11.79 3.70
C GLY A 199 19.28 -10.63 2.75
N GLN A 200 18.18 -10.77 2.00
CA GLN A 200 17.68 -9.73 1.12
C GLN A 200 16.33 -9.20 1.62
N MET A 201 16.16 -7.87 1.54
CA MET A 201 14.88 -7.20 1.74
C MET A 201 14.24 -6.85 0.40
N TYR A 202 12.92 -6.73 0.41
CA TYR A 202 12.12 -6.38 -0.75
C TYR A 202 11.06 -5.35 -0.34
N PHE A 203 10.44 -4.71 -1.33
CA PHE A 203 9.11 -4.11 -1.19
C PHE A 203 8.20 -4.77 -2.18
N ILE A 204 7.03 -5.27 -1.77
CA ILE A 204 6.02 -5.66 -2.76
C ILE A 204 5.69 -4.44 -3.61
N SER A 205 5.72 -4.56 -4.92
CA SER A 205 5.50 -3.43 -5.81
C SER A 205 4.47 -3.71 -6.88
N THR A 206 3.54 -2.76 -7.05
CA THR A 206 2.50 -2.82 -8.08
C THR A 206 2.25 -1.42 -8.62
N MET A 207 1.63 -1.33 -9.79
CA MET A 207 1.03 -0.10 -10.27
C MET A 207 -0.50 -0.24 -10.22
N LEU A 208 -1.23 0.78 -9.75
CA LEU A 208 -2.68 0.71 -9.65
C LEU A 208 -3.31 0.64 -11.04
N GLY A 209 -2.77 1.38 -12.02
CA GLY A 209 -3.17 1.33 -13.42
C GLY A 209 -2.15 1.95 -14.37
N VAL A 210 -2.24 1.60 -15.65
CA VAL A 210 -1.48 2.28 -16.72
C VAL A 210 -2.49 3.02 -17.58
N THR A 211 -2.35 4.35 -17.68
CA THR A 211 -3.36 5.22 -18.32
C THR A 211 -2.92 5.79 -19.68
N VAL A 212 -1.78 5.33 -20.19
CA VAL A 212 -1.21 5.75 -21.48
C VAL A 212 -1.30 4.63 -22.54
N ASP A 213 -1.24 5.02 -23.80
CA ASP A 213 -1.26 4.14 -24.98
C ASP A 213 -2.42 3.12 -24.96
N ARG A 214 -2.09 1.82 -24.81
CA ARG A 214 -3.04 0.70 -24.79
C ARG A 214 -3.39 0.27 -23.36
N GLY A 215 -3.23 1.19 -22.42
CA GLY A 215 -3.62 1.05 -21.01
C GLY A 215 -5.14 1.10 -20.81
N ASN A 216 -5.55 1.47 -19.61
CA ASN A 216 -6.93 1.62 -19.19
C ASN A 216 -7.31 3.09 -19.02
N THR A 217 -8.60 3.39 -19.04
CA THR A 217 -9.08 4.73 -18.62
C THR A 217 -9.05 4.86 -17.10
N VAL A 218 -9.03 6.09 -16.57
CA VAL A 218 -9.15 6.35 -15.12
C VAL A 218 -10.40 5.69 -14.53
N GLU A 219 -11.52 5.73 -15.26
CA GLU A 219 -12.78 5.10 -14.82
C GLU A 219 -12.65 3.58 -14.73
N GLU A 220 -12.06 2.93 -15.75
CA GLU A 220 -11.79 1.50 -15.71
C GLU A 220 -10.90 1.13 -14.50
N VAL A 221 -9.86 1.93 -14.23
CA VAL A 221 -8.98 1.74 -13.08
C VAL A 221 -9.75 1.82 -11.76
N CYS A 222 -10.48 2.91 -11.54
CA CYS A 222 -11.29 3.08 -10.34
C CYS A 222 -12.35 1.95 -10.18
N ASN A 223 -12.92 1.47 -11.29
CA ASN A 223 -13.91 0.40 -11.29
C ASN A 223 -13.33 -0.94 -10.83
N TYR A 224 -12.19 -1.39 -11.39
CA TYR A 224 -11.63 -2.68 -10.96
C TYR A 224 -11.03 -2.61 -9.55
N LEU A 225 -10.49 -1.45 -9.11
CA LEU A 225 -10.02 -1.27 -7.73
C LEU A 225 -11.19 -1.36 -6.74
N SER A 226 -12.33 -0.72 -7.05
CA SER A 226 -13.54 -0.80 -6.23
C SER A 226 -14.08 -2.23 -6.13
N ARG A 227 -14.10 -2.96 -7.26
CA ARG A 227 -14.45 -4.39 -7.28
C ARG A 227 -13.49 -5.24 -6.47
N ALA A 228 -12.19 -4.96 -6.55
CA ALA A 228 -11.16 -5.67 -5.78
C ALA A 228 -11.35 -5.47 -4.27
N LYS A 229 -11.57 -4.24 -3.82
CA LYS A 229 -11.87 -3.94 -2.40
C LYS A 229 -13.15 -4.60 -1.91
N ALA A 230 -14.19 -4.64 -2.75
CA ALA A 230 -15.47 -5.25 -2.40
C ALA A 230 -15.38 -6.78 -2.23
N ALA A 231 -14.36 -7.42 -2.80
CA ALA A 231 -14.16 -8.86 -2.70
C ALA A 231 -13.47 -9.30 -1.41
N ASP A 232 -12.75 -8.42 -0.71
CA ASP A 232 -11.96 -8.77 0.47
C ASP A 232 -12.78 -9.55 1.52
N ALA A 233 -12.23 -10.67 1.98
CA ALA A 233 -12.83 -11.56 2.97
C ALA A 233 -14.25 -12.09 2.65
N THR A 234 -14.73 -11.93 1.41
CA THR A 234 -16.06 -12.43 1.00
C THR A 234 -16.08 -13.92 0.67
N GLN A 235 -14.89 -14.53 0.46
CA GLN A 235 -14.70 -15.93 0.07
C GLN A 235 -15.62 -16.31 -1.12
N PRO A 236 -15.45 -15.66 -2.28
CA PRO A 236 -16.36 -15.83 -3.41
C PRO A 236 -16.36 -17.26 -3.93
N LYS A 237 -17.52 -17.73 -4.39
CA LYS A 237 -17.68 -19.01 -5.08
C LYS A 237 -17.46 -18.82 -6.58
N GLY A 238 -16.84 -19.82 -7.21
CA GLY A 238 -16.59 -19.86 -8.64
C GLY A 238 -15.45 -20.80 -8.97
N THR A 239 -14.82 -20.62 -10.13
CA THR A 239 -13.81 -21.54 -10.67
C THR A 239 -12.49 -20.85 -11.05
N PHE A 240 -11.37 -21.47 -10.70
CA PHE A 240 -10.05 -21.15 -11.24
C PHE A 240 -9.79 -21.92 -12.55
N TYR A 241 -9.40 -21.22 -13.61
CA TYR A 241 -9.20 -21.80 -14.93
C TYR A 241 -7.72 -21.83 -15.31
N PHE A 242 -7.22 -23.01 -15.67
CA PHE A 242 -5.86 -23.24 -16.14
C PHE A 242 -5.91 -23.63 -17.63
N MET A 243 -5.53 -22.71 -18.51
CA MET A 243 -5.77 -22.84 -19.95
C MET A 243 -4.61 -23.54 -20.66
N LYS A 244 -4.91 -24.65 -21.35
CA LYS A 244 -3.97 -25.41 -22.18
C LYS A 244 -4.17 -25.13 -23.67
N ASN A 245 -3.08 -24.92 -24.39
CA ASN A 245 -3.06 -24.90 -25.85
C ASN A 245 -1.64 -25.23 -26.34
N SER A 246 -1.44 -25.23 -27.65
CA SER A 246 -0.17 -25.59 -28.28
C SER A 246 0.88 -24.47 -28.33
N ASP A 247 0.60 -23.27 -27.82
CA ASP A 247 1.59 -22.18 -27.72
C ASP A 247 2.63 -22.52 -26.66
N ILE A 248 3.91 -22.28 -26.94
CA ILE A 248 5.00 -22.51 -25.98
C ILE A 248 4.76 -21.76 -24.66
N ARG A 249 4.11 -20.59 -24.73
CA ARG A 249 3.72 -19.79 -23.56
C ARG A 249 2.74 -20.50 -22.63
N SER A 250 1.89 -21.36 -23.19
CA SER A 250 1.01 -22.24 -22.42
C SER A 250 1.79 -23.46 -21.93
N SER A 251 2.48 -24.17 -22.84
CA SER A 251 3.10 -25.45 -22.54
C SER A 251 4.21 -25.40 -21.48
N THR A 252 4.89 -24.25 -21.33
CA THR A 252 5.91 -24.05 -20.28
C THR A 252 5.38 -24.32 -18.86
N ARG A 253 4.07 -24.20 -18.60
CA ARG A 253 3.46 -24.43 -17.27
C ARG A 253 2.60 -25.67 -17.14
N HIS A 254 2.36 -26.40 -18.23
CA HIS A 254 1.41 -27.54 -18.24
C HIS A 254 1.74 -28.60 -17.20
N GLY A 255 3.03 -28.89 -17.00
CA GLY A 255 3.48 -29.91 -16.05
C GLY A 255 3.01 -29.64 -14.62
N CYS A 256 2.77 -28.36 -14.26
CA CYS A 256 2.42 -27.94 -12.91
C CYS A 256 0.90 -27.83 -12.69
N PHE A 257 0.09 -27.79 -13.76
CA PHE A 257 -1.35 -27.54 -13.63
C PHE A 257 -2.09 -28.66 -12.88
N ALA A 258 -1.80 -29.93 -13.18
CA ALA A 258 -2.52 -31.05 -12.59
C ALA A 258 -2.39 -31.10 -11.06
N GLU A 259 -1.17 -30.90 -10.54
CA GLU A 259 -0.92 -30.91 -9.10
C GLU A 259 -1.55 -29.69 -8.41
N THR A 260 -1.41 -28.49 -8.97
CA THR A 260 -2.05 -27.28 -8.42
C THR A 260 -3.57 -27.39 -8.40
N VAL A 261 -4.18 -27.86 -9.49
CA VAL A 261 -5.65 -28.05 -9.57
C VAL A 261 -6.12 -29.10 -8.57
N ALA A 262 -5.39 -30.21 -8.42
CA ALA A 262 -5.70 -31.23 -7.43
C ALA A 262 -5.64 -30.66 -6.00
N GLN A 263 -4.62 -29.86 -5.69
CA GLN A 263 -4.49 -29.23 -4.38
C GLN A 263 -5.60 -28.19 -4.10
N LEU A 264 -5.91 -27.34 -5.08
CA LEU A 264 -7.01 -26.37 -4.97
C LEU A 264 -8.34 -27.10 -4.67
N LYS A 265 -8.63 -28.20 -5.37
CA LYS A 265 -9.81 -29.04 -5.10
C LYS A 265 -9.78 -29.68 -3.73
N ALA A 266 -8.63 -30.17 -3.28
CA ALA A 266 -8.46 -30.74 -1.94
C ALA A 266 -8.72 -29.71 -0.83
N GLU A 267 -8.47 -28.42 -1.08
CA GLU A 267 -8.76 -27.30 -0.18
C GLU A 267 -10.16 -26.68 -0.40
N GLY A 268 -10.99 -27.30 -1.25
CA GLY A 268 -12.40 -26.93 -1.45
C GLY A 268 -12.66 -25.90 -2.56
N ALA A 269 -11.65 -25.46 -3.30
CA ALA A 269 -11.85 -24.59 -4.46
C ALA A 269 -12.36 -25.39 -5.68
N GLN A 270 -13.10 -24.74 -6.57
CA GLN A 270 -13.31 -25.29 -7.91
C GLN A 270 -12.16 -24.83 -8.81
N ALA A 271 -11.56 -25.78 -9.52
CA ALA A 271 -10.49 -25.50 -10.46
C ALA A 271 -10.55 -26.48 -11.64
N VAL A 272 -10.32 -25.98 -12.85
CA VAL A 272 -10.37 -26.80 -14.07
C VAL A 272 -9.17 -26.53 -14.96
N ILE A 273 -8.76 -27.57 -15.68
CA ILE A 273 -7.85 -27.46 -16.82
C ILE A 273 -8.73 -27.51 -18.06
N GLU A 274 -8.67 -26.48 -18.90
CA GLU A 274 -9.49 -26.36 -20.10
C GLU A 274 -8.60 -26.10 -21.32
N ASP A 275 -8.93 -26.70 -22.45
CA ASP A 275 -8.26 -26.41 -23.71
C ASP A 275 -8.75 -25.08 -24.29
N GLY A 276 -7.84 -24.18 -24.61
CA GLY A 276 -8.16 -22.87 -25.15
C GLY A 276 -7.16 -21.79 -24.75
N LYS A 277 -7.51 -20.55 -25.07
CA LYS A 277 -6.76 -19.34 -24.71
C LYS A 277 -7.38 -18.59 -23.53
N VAL A 278 -8.70 -18.61 -23.48
CA VAL A 278 -9.55 -18.07 -22.42
C VAL A 278 -10.66 -19.09 -22.17
N PRO A 279 -11.27 -19.11 -20.97
CA PRO A 279 -12.39 -20.01 -20.67
C PRO A 279 -13.58 -19.80 -21.61
N THR A 280 -14.34 -20.86 -21.89
CA THR A 280 -15.53 -20.80 -22.72
C THR A 280 -16.81 -20.76 -21.88
N ASN A 281 -17.68 -19.76 -22.07
CA ASN A 281 -18.96 -19.64 -21.33
C ASN A 281 -18.84 -19.64 -19.78
N ALA A 282 -17.70 -19.19 -19.24
CA ALA A 282 -17.44 -19.18 -17.81
C ALA A 282 -18.08 -17.97 -17.11
N LYS A 283 -19.00 -18.18 -16.16
CA LYS A 283 -19.77 -17.09 -15.51
C LYS A 283 -19.27 -16.65 -14.14
N ASP A 284 -18.31 -17.37 -13.59
CA ASP A 284 -17.87 -17.29 -12.20
C ASP A 284 -16.34 -17.46 -12.10
N VAL A 285 -15.60 -16.73 -12.94
CA VAL A 285 -14.13 -16.85 -12.99
C VAL A 285 -13.49 -16.22 -11.76
N LEU A 286 -12.90 -17.05 -10.89
CA LEU A 286 -12.13 -16.63 -9.71
C LEU A 286 -10.66 -16.36 -10.03
N GLY A 287 -10.17 -16.90 -11.14
CA GLY A 287 -8.85 -16.60 -11.66
C GLY A 287 -8.56 -17.36 -12.93
N ILE A 288 -7.66 -16.80 -13.74
CA ILE A 288 -7.21 -17.40 -15.00
C ILE A 288 -5.69 -17.51 -14.97
N MET A 289 -5.18 -18.65 -15.40
CA MET A 289 -3.79 -18.81 -15.81
C MET A 289 -3.74 -19.25 -17.26
N ALA A 290 -3.34 -18.33 -18.14
CA ALA A 290 -3.34 -18.54 -19.60
C ALA A 290 -1.96 -18.32 -20.20
N GLY A 291 -1.68 -18.88 -21.37
CA GLY A 291 -0.46 -18.57 -22.13
C GLY A 291 -0.78 -18.49 -23.62
N THR A 292 -0.62 -17.31 -24.21
CA THR A 292 -0.93 -17.10 -25.63
C THR A 292 -0.43 -15.74 -26.12
N ALA A 293 0.00 -15.61 -27.37
CA ALA A 293 0.32 -14.31 -27.95
C ALA A 293 -0.88 -13.34 -28.02
N GLY A 294 -2.11 -13.83 -28.12
CA GLY A 294 -3.28 -12.95 -28.26
C GLY A 294 -4.59 -13.64 -27.96
N PHE A 295 -5.45 -12.92 -27.24
CA PHE A 295 -6.76 -13.35 -26.80
C PHE A 295 -7.76 -12.17 -26.81
N LYS A 296 -9.04 -12.52 -26.70
CA LYS A 296 -10.15 -11.59 -26.49
C LYS A 296 -10.99 -12.15 -25.34
N VAL A 297 -11.38 -11.28 -24.40
CA VAL A 297 -12.39 -11.60 -23.41
C VAL A 297 -13.71 -11.11 -23.96
N ASP A 298 -14.64 -12.02 -24.22
CA ASP A 298 -15.99 -11.67 -24.69
C ASP A 298 -17.01 -11.80 -23.56
N SER A 299 -18.26 -11.39 -23.85
CA SER A 299 -19.35 -11.37 -22.87
C SER A 299 -19.80 -12.76 -22.40
N SER A 300 -19.30 -13.85 -23.01
CA SER A 300 -19.52 -15.20 -22.49
C SER A 300 -18.74 -15.44 -21.20
N VAL A 301 -17.63 -14.73 -21.00
CA VAL A 301 -16.77 -14.81 -19.81
C VAL A 301 -17.14 -13.71 -18.82
N SER A 302 -17.35 -14.07 -17.56
CA SER A 302 -17.63 -13.12 -16.47
C SER A 302 -16.63 -13.32 -15.35
N ILE A 303 -15.80 -12.30 -15.14
CA ILE A 303 -14.75 -12.27 -14.13
C ILE A 303 -15.35 -11.82 -12.80
N ALA A 304 -15.16 -12.63 -11.75
CA ALA A 304 -15.63 -12.32 -10.41
C ALA A 304 -14.83 -11.16 -9.80
N PRO A 305 -15.44 -10.32 -8.94
CA PRO A 305 -14.69 -9.37 -8.12
C PRO A 305 -13.56 -10.06 -7.36
N GLY A 306 -12.37 -9.45 -7.36
CA GLY A 306 -11.19 -10.03 -6.73
C GLY A 306 -10.40 -11.04 -7.56
N ALA A 307 -10.84 -11.42 -8.76
CA ALA A 307 -10.12 -12.43 -9.53
C ALA A 307 -8.75 -11.94 -10.06
N ILE A 308 -7.73 -12.81 -9.97
CA ILE A 308 -6.45 -12.61 -10.66
C ILE A 308 -6.52 -13.28 -12.03
N CYS A 309 -6.35 -12.52 -13.10
CA CYS A 309 -6.25 -13.08 -14.45
C CYS A 309 -4.86 -12.80 -14.99
N GLU A 310 -4.08 -13.86 -15.19
CA GLU A 310 -2.70 -13.76 -15.62
C GLU A 310 -2.49 -14.50 -16.94
N HIS A 311 -1.66 -13.90 -17.80
CA HIS A 311 -1.24 -14.51 -19.04
C HIS A 311 0.27 -14.43 -19.30
N PHE A 312 0.89 -15.58 -19.58
CA PHE A 312 2.24 -15.64 -20.12
C PHE A 312 2.19 -15.13 -21.55
N THR A 313 2.63 -13.90 -21.75
CA THR A 313 2.67 -13.23 -23.06
C THR A 313 3.90 -12.35 -23.17
N SER A 314 4.62 -12.47 -24.29
CA SER A 314 5.69 -11.53 -24.58
C SER A 314 5.07 -10.13 -24.67
N PHE A 315 5.81 -9.10 -24.26
CA PHE A 315 5.35 -7.70 -24.39
C PHE A 315 3.97 -7.36 -23.79
N GLY A 316 3.42 -8.20 -22.91
CA GLY A 316 2.10 -8.00 -22.30
C GLY A 316 2.00 -6.74 -21.41
N GLY A 317 3.14 -6.22 -20.96
CA GLY A 317 3.26 -4.97 -20.21
C GLY A 317 3.96 -3.85 -21.00
N GLN A 318 4.16 -4.03 -22.32
CA GLN A 318 4.71 -3.00 -23.19
C GLN A 318 3.56 -2.33 -23.98
N PHE A 319 3.06 -1.20 -23.47
CA PHE A 319 1.82 -0.57 -23.95
C PHE A 319 1.97 0.24 -25.24
N ASP A 320 3.16 0.76 -25.52
CA ASP A 320 3.56 1.46 -26.76
C ASP A 320 3.57 0.54 -28.00
N ALA A 321 3.63 -0.79 -27.82
CA ALA A 321 3.64 -1.77 -28.92
C ALA A 321 2.25 -2.26 -29.33
N ILE A 322 1.99 -2.35 -30.64
CA ILE A 322 0.74 -2.88 -31.22
C ILE A 322 0.63 -4.41 -31.10
N SER A 323 1.75 -5.12 -30.98
CA SER A 323 1.77 -6.58 -30.96
C SER A 323 1.20 -7.15 -29.65
N GLN A 324 0.47 -8.27 -29.76
CA GLN A 324 0.02 -9.11 -28.64
C GLN A 324 -0.97 -8.41 -27.68
N THR A 325 -1.83 -9.19 -27.02
CA THR A 325 -2.81 -8.63 -26.08
C THR A 325 -2.12 -8.18 -24.79
N LYS A 326 -2.41 -6.95 -24.36
CA LYS A 326 -1.86 -6.35 -23.13
C LYS A 326 -2.60 -6.84 -21.89
N LEU A 327 -1.94 -6.72 -20.74
CA LEU A 327 -2.55 -7.02 -19.44
C LEU A 327 -3.80 -6.17 -19.16
N SER A 328 -3.90 -4.97 -19.74
CA SER A 328 -5.05 -4.06 -19.58
C SER A 328 -6.37 -4.66 -20.06
N ALA A 329 -6.35 -5.64 -20.97
CA ALA A 329 -7.55 -6.34 -21.41
C ALA A 329 -8.21 -7.15 -20.28
N TRP A 330 -7.41 -7.73 -19.37
CA TRP A 330 -7.92 -8.43 -18.20
C TRP A 330 -8.51 -7.47 -17.17
N LEU A 331 -7.82 -6.34 -16.95
CA LEU A 331 -8.26 -5.29 -16.04
C LEU A 331 -9.56 -4.63 -16.51
N GLN A 332 -9.66 -4.34 -17.81
CA GLN A 332 -10.88 -3.86 -18.46
C GLN A 332 -12.04 -4.85 -18.30
N ALA A 333 -11.76 -6.16 -18.37
CA ALA A 333 -12.74 -7.21 -18.12
C ALA A 333 -13.11 -7.39 -16.64
N GLY A 334 -12.49 -6.63 -15.73
CA GLY A 334 -12.87 -6.55 -14.32
C GLY A 334 -12.04 -7.44 -13.37
N ALA A 335 -10.87 -7.93 -13.81
CA ALA A 335 -9.89 -8.58 -12.93
C ALA A 335 -9.32 -7.59 -11.91
N ALA A 336 -9.03 -8.07 -10.70
CA ALA A 336 -8.42 -7.26 -9.63
C ALA A 336 -6.92 -6.99 -9.88
N GLY A 337 -6.29 -7.84 -10.68
CA GLY A 337 -4.93 -7.60 -11.18
C GLY A 337 -4.53 -8.56 -12.29
N SER A 338 -3.49 -8.14 -13.00
CA SER A 338 -2.83 -8.88 -14.08
C SER A 338 -1.36 -8.48 -14.13
N SER A 339 -0.56 -9.22 -14.89
CA SER A 339 0.85 -8.89 -15.11
C SER A 339 1.25 -9.04 -16.57
N GLY A 340 2.35 -8.40 -16.97
CA GLY A 340 2.88 -8.53 -18.31
C GLY A 340 4.33 -8.07 -18.43
N THR A 341 5.08 -8.69 -19.35
CA THR A 341 6.50 -8.35 -19.51
C THR A 341 6.68 -7.08 -20.33
N VAL A 342 7.57 -6.20 -19.89
CA VAL A 342 7.85 -4.90 -20.56
C VAL A 342 8.87 -5.01 -21.71
N ARG A 343 9.45 -6.20 -21.87
CA ARG A 343 10.40 -6.58 -22.92
C ARG A 343 10.25 -8.07 -23.22
N GLU A 344 10.69 -8.52 -24.39
CA GLU A 344 10.71 -9.95 -24.77
C GLU A 344 11.37 -10.80 -23.67
N PRO A 345 10.61 -11.72 -23.06
CA PRO A 345 11.10 -12.53 -21.95
C PRO A 345 11.74 -13.85 -22.41
N TYR A 346 11.52 -14.27 -23.67
CA TYR A 346 11.69 -15.66 -24.12
C TYR A 346 10.79 -16.63 -23.31
N ALA A 347 10.80 -17.92 -23.66
CA ALA A 347 10.04 -18.95 -22.94
C ALA A 347 10.71 -19.37 -21.61
N VAL A 348 11.02 -18.39 -20.75
CA VAL A 348 11.69 -18.62 -19.46
C VAL A 348 10.66 -18.58 -18.33
N GLN A 349 10.31 -19.75 -17.78
CA GLN A 349 9.31 -19.89 -16.71
C GLN A 349 9.58 -18.98 -15.51
N ALA A 350 10.84 -18.80 -15.14
CA ALA A 350 11.22 -18.03 -13.96
C ALA A 350 10.71 -16.58 -13.94
N LYS A 351 10.42 -16.01 -15.12
CA LYS A 351 9.96 -14.63 -15.27
C LYS A 351 8.45 -14.46 -15.09
N PHE A 352 7.71 -15.56 -14.97
CA PHE A 352 6.25 -15.58 -14.88
C PHE A 352 5.79 -16.29 -13.62
N PRO A 353 4.56 -16.00 -13.14
CA PRO A 353 3.98 -16.69 -12.01
C PRO A 353 3.88 -18.20 -12.26
N LEU A 354 4.27 -18.96 -11.25
CA LEU A 354 4.00 -20.39 -11.16
C LEU A 354 2.50 -20.62 -10.86
N PRO A 355 1.91 -21.78 -11.25
CA PRO A 355 0.49 -22.06 -11.04
C PRO A 355 -0.01 -21.99 -9.59
N ASN A 356 0.85 -22.25 -8.61
CA ASN A 356 0.55 -22.10 -7.20
C ASN A 356 0.26 -20.66 -6.75
N MET A 357 0.40 -19.65 -7.62
CA MET A 357 -0.12 -18.30 -7.37
C MET A 357 -1.59 -18.33 -6.93
N HIS A 358 -2.45 -19.06 -7.65
CA HIS A 358 -3.88 -19.19 -7.32
C HIS A 358 -4.11 -19.95 -6.01
N LEU A 359 -3.21 -20.88 -5.67
CA LEU A 359 -3.24 -21.59 -4.38
C LEU A 359 -2.90 -20.66 -3.22
N HIS A 360 -1.86 -19.83 -3.35
CA HIS A 360 -1.52 -18.81 -2.35
C HIS A 360 -2.66 -17.82 -2.15
N TYR A 361 -3.27 -17.38 -3.25
CA TYR A 361 -4.36 -16.43 -3.24
C TYR A 361 -5.62 -17.01 -2.59
N TYR A 362 -6.00 -18.24 -2.93
CA TYR A 362 -7.13 -18.96 -2.32
C TYR A 362 -6.93 -19.24 -0.83
N ARG A 363 -5.68 -19.42 -0.38
CA ARG A 363 -5.35 -19.54 1.04
C ARG A 363 -5.42 -18.21 1.80
N GLY A 364 -5.57 -17.09 1.09
CA GLY A 364 -5.84 -15.78 1.65
C GLY A 364 -4.69 -14.78 1.58
N ALA A 365 -3.58 -15.11 0.89
CA ALA A 365 -2.55 -14.11 0.60
C ALA A 365 -3.13 -12.93 -0.17
N SER A 366 -2.56 -11.73 0.01
CA SER A 366 -2.90 -10.58 -0.82
C SER A 366 -2.53 -10.83 -2.29
N LEU A 367 -3.11 -10.07 -3.22
CA LEU A 367 -2.75 -10.14 -4.63
C LEU A 367 -1.24 -9.93 -4.82
N GLY A 368 -0.67 -8.94 -4.14
CA GLY A 368 0.77 -8.66 -4.20
C GLY A 368 1.61 -9.82 -3.68
N GLU A 369 1.25 -10.39 -2.53
CA GLU A 369 1.92 -11.55 -1.94
C GLU A 369 1.83 -12.79 -2.85
N ALA A 370 0.65 -13.08 -3.39
CA ALA A 370 0.43 -14.21 -4.28
C ALA A 370 1.31 -14.13 -5.54
N TYR A 371 1.44 -12.95 -6.15
CA TYR A 371 2.38 -12.73 -7.25
C TYR A 371 3.83 -12.94 -6.83
N TYR A 372 4.31 -12.20 -5.83
CA TYR A 372 5.75 -12.22 -5.52
C TYR A 372 6.23 -13.52 -4.89
N GLN A 373 5.37 -14.30 -4.23
CA GLN A 373 5.76 -15.63 -3.76
C GLN A 373 5.65 -16.71 -4.86
N SER A 374 5.24 -16.35 -6.08
CA SER A 374 5.13 -17.26 -7.23
C SER A 374 6.01 -16.89 -8.42
N ILE A 375 6.77 -15.78 -8.38
CA ILE A 375 7.65 -15.31 -9.46
C ILE A 375 9.13 -15.31 -9.03
N PRO A 376 9.94 -16.29 -9.45
CA PRO A 376 11.34 -16.39 -9.01
C PRO A 376 12.31 -15.33 -9.58
N GLY A 377 11.99 -14.74 -10.74
CA GLY A 377 12.76 -13.68 -11.39
C GLY A 377 11.86 -12.54 -11.88
N PRO A 378 11.37 -11.65 -10.99
CA PRO A 378 10.29 -10.71 -11.30
C PRO A 378 10.71 -9.50 -12.13
N TYR A 379 12.00 -9.32 -12.43
CA TYR A 379 12.53 -8.04 -12.94
C TYR A 379 11.81 -7.50 -14.18
N GLN A 380 11.39 -8.34 -15.14
CA GLN A 380 10.73 -7.87 -16.37
C GLN A 380 9.21 -7.74 -16.27
N LEU A 381 8.61 -8.22 -15.18
CA LEU A 381 7.18 -8.39 -15.07
C LEU A 381 6.55 -7.18 -14.38
N LEU A 382 5.83 -6.37 -15.16
CA LEU A 382 4.99 -5.32 -14.61
C LEU A 382 3.74 -5.94 -14.01
N ILE A 383 3.48 -5.70 -12.73
CA ILE A 383 2.27 -6.17 -12.02
C ILE A 383 1.35 -4.96 -11.83
N VAL A 384 0.11 -5.07 -12.29
CA VAL A 384 -0.87 -3.98 -12.28
C VAL A 384 -2.18 -4.45 -11.64
N GLY A 385 -2.74 -3.67 -10.74
CA GLY A 385 -3.96 -3.97 -10.01
C GLY A 385 -3.93 -3.53 -8.55
N ASP A 386 -4.85 -4.06 -7.75
CA ASP A 386 -4.94 -3.78 -6.32
C ASP A 386 -4.06 -4.75 -5.50
N PRO A 387 -2.91 -4.32 -4.96
CA PRO A 387 -2.01 -5.21 -4.22
C PRO A 387 -2.61 -5.76 -2.92
N LEU A 388 -3.57 -5.05 -2.32
CA LEU A 388 -4.20 -5.43 -1.04
C LEU A 388 -5.47 -6.26 -1.22
N CYS A 389 -5.87 -6.58 -2.45
CA CYS A 389 -7.03 -7.43 -2.68
C CYS A 389 -6.81 -8.81 -2.08
N GLN A 390 -7.70 -9.26 -1.20
CA GLN A 390 -7.56 -10.51 -0.45
C GLN A 390 -8.92 -11.22 -0.24
N PRO A 391 -9.52 -11.80 -1.30
CA PRO A 391 -10.89 -12.30 -1.24
C PRO A 391 -11.11 -13.43 -0.23
N TRP A 392 -10.08 -14.24 0.03
CA TRP A 392 -10.13 -15.39 0.93
C TRP A 392 -9.46 -15.15 2.30
N ALA A 393 -9.06 -13.92 2.61
CA ALA A 393 -8.54 -13.61 3.94
C ALA A 393 -9.58 -13.83 5.03
N LYS A 394 -9.10 -14.17 6.24
CA LYS A 394 -9.92 -14.34 7.44
C LYS A 394 -9.53 -13.33 8.53
N PRO A 395 -9.71 -12.01 8.26
CA PRO A 395 -9.31 -10.97 9.20
C PRO A 395 -10.11 -11.08 10.50
N PRO A 396 -9.48 -10.96 11.68
CA PRO A 396 -10.20 -10.85 12.94
C PRO A 396 -11.08 -9.60 12.95
N GLU A 397 -12.17 -9.62 13.69
CA GLU A 397 -12.92 -8.40 14.02
C GLU A 397 -12.20 -7.68 15.15
N VAL A 398 -12.06 -6.36 15.02
CA VAL A 398 -11.41 -5.49 16.02
C VAL A 398 -12.43 -4.45 16.43
N GLU A 399 -12.60 -4.29 17.74
CA GLU A 399 -13.46 -3.30 18.36
C GLU A 399 -12.63 -2.55 19.39
N VAL A 400 -12.49 -1.25 19.19
CA VAL A 400 -11.79 -0.35 20.12
C VAL A 400 -12.80 0.22 21.12
N ALA A 401 -12.47 0.12 22.41
CA ALA A 401 -13.24 0.67 23.51
C ALA A 401 -12.36 1.53 24.42
N GLY A 402 -13.00 2.39 25.22
CA GLY A 402 -12.32 3.37 26.07
C GLY A 402 -12.01 4.70 25.38
N ILE A 403 -12.31 4.81 24.08
CA ILE A 403 -12.35 6.06 23.34
C ILE A 403 -13.43 6.01 22.26
N GLU A 404 -14.31 7.02 22.23
CA GLU A 404 -15.38 7.15 21.25
C GLU A 404 -14.95 8.02 20.05
N PRO A 405 -15.50 7.80 18.83
CA PRO A 405 -15.24 8.67 17.69
C PRO A 405 -15.56 10.14 17.99
N GLY A 406 -14.57 11.00 17.86
CA GLY A 406 -14.65 12.44 18.13
C GLY A 406 -14.55 12.83 19.60
N GLN A 407 -14.29 11.88 20.51
CA GLN A 407 -14.13 12.18 21.93
C GLN A 407 -12.95 13.13 22.15
N THR A 408 -13.17 14.14 23.01
CA THR A 408 -12.11 15.01 23.52
C THR A 408 -11.37 14.32 24.66
N VAL A 409 -10.05 14.26 24.58
CA VAL A 409 -9.16 13.64 25.58
C VAL A 409 -8.10 14.63 26.06
N ARG A 410 -7.65 14.43 27.31
CA ARG A 410 -6.56 15.16 27.96
C ARG A 410 -5.69 14.15 28.72
N GLY A 411 -4.38 14.34 28.71
CA GLY A 411 -3.46 13.49 29.48
C GLY A 411 -3.35 12.07 28.93
N GLN A 412 -3.98 11.11 29.60
CA GLN A 412 -3.98 9.70 29.21
C GLN A 412 -5.41 9.13 29.18
N PHE A 413 -5.66 8.18 28.29
CA PHE A 413 -6.91 7.40 28.30
C PHE A 413 -6.64 5.90 28.23
N PRO A 414 -7.49 5.06 28.86
CA PRO A 414 -7.33 3.62 28.81
C PRO A 414 -7.88 3.07 27.49
N LEU A 415 -7.00 2.53 26.66
CA LEU A 415 -7.40 1.79 25.47
C LEU A 415 -7.70 0.33 25.81
N GLN A 416 -8.92 -0.10 25.50
CA GLN A 416 -9.32 -1.49 25.56
C GLN A 416 -9.55 -1.99 24.14
N VAL A 417 -8.97 -3.14 23.80
CA VAL A 417 -9.11 -3.72 22.46
C VAL A 417 -9.78 -5.07 22.61
N LYS A 418 -10.97 -5.20 22.02
CA LYS A 418 -11.64 -6.48 21.87
C LYS A 418 -11.37 -7.01 20.48
N VAL A 419 -10.80 -8.22 20.43
CA VAL A 419 -10.50 -8.90 19.17
C VAL A 419 -11.26 -10.22 19.12
N THR A 420 -12.06 -10.41 18.08
CA THR A 420 -12.78 -11.64 17.80
C THR A 420 -12.13 -12.34 16.60
N PRO A 421 -11.35 -13.42 16.81
CA PRO A 421 -10.78 -14.19 15.71
C PRO A 421 -11.87 -14.88 14.87
N GLN A 422 -11.60 -15.05 13.58
CA GLN A 422 -12.44 -15.87 12.70
C GLN A 422 -12.23 -17.36 13.00
N PRO A 423 -13.18 -18.26 12.62
CA PRO A 423 -13.02 -19.69 12.84
C PRO A 423 -11.70 -20.24 12.28
N GLY A 424 -10.92 -20.89 13.15
CA GLY A 424 -9.63 -21.49 12.81
C GLY A 424 -8.45 -20.51 12.82
N THR A 425 -8.63 -19.25 13.22
CA THR A 425 -7.52 -18.30 13.41
C THR A 425 -7.32 -17.95 14.88
N GLN A 426 -6.12 -17.48 15.20
CA GLN A 426 -5.77 -16.97 16.53
C GLN A 426 -5.08 -15.63 16.38
N VAL A 427 -5.24 -14.78 17.40
CA VAL A 427 -4.56 -13.48 17.50
C VAL A 427 -3.83 -13.48 18.83
N GLU A 428 -2.57 -13.04 18.82
CA GLU A 428 -1.73 -12.94 20.01
C GLU A 428 -1.30 -11.50 20.31
N GLN A 429 -1.23 -10.67 19.27
CA GLN A 429 -0.75 -9.29 19.32
C GLN A 429 -1.55 -8.38 18.40
N TYR A 430 -1.55 -7.10 18.74
CA TYR A 430 -2.07 -6.03 17.90
C TYR A 430 -1.12 -4.84 17.90
N GLN A 431 -1.20 -4.03 16.85
CA GLN A 431 -0.38 -2.85 16.62
C GLN A 431 -1.24 -1.60 16.79
N LEU A 432 -0.69 -0.59 17.45
CA LEU A 432 -1.31 0.72 17.64
C LEU A 432 -0.61 1.73 16.74
N PHE A 433 -1.40 2.44 15.94
CA PHE A 433 -0.94 3.52 15.10
C PHE A 433 -1.63 4.83 15.50
N ILE A 434 -0.86 5.91 15.54
CA ILE A 434 -1.36 7.27 15.64
C ILE A 434 -0.96 7.99 14.36
N ASP A 435 -1.94 8.51 13.61
CA ASP A 435 -1.69 9.30 12.40
C ASP A 435 -0.82 8.60 11.36
N GLY A 436 -1.06 7.29 11.24
CA GLY A 436 -0.32 6.40 10.36
C GLY A 436 1.06 5.97 10.87
N LEU A 437 1.54 6.45 12.02
CA LEU A 437 2.82 6.00 12.60
C LEU A 437 2.61 4.87 13.59
N LEU A 438 3.37 3.78 13.47
CA LEU A 438 3.38 2.68 14.44
C LEU A 438 3.93 3.16 15.80
N LEU A 439 3.07 3.24 16.81
CA LEU A 439 3.41 3.66 18.16
C LEU A 439 3.87 2.47 19.02
N ALA A 440 3.10 1.38 19.01
CA ALA A 440 3.34 0.24 19.89
C ALA A 440 2.84 -1.08 19.29
N GLN A 441 3.43 -2.18 19.77
CA GLN A 441 2.87 -3.53 19.64
C GLN A 441 2.43 -4.00 21.02
N VAL A 442 1.23 -4.55 21.11
CA VAL A 442 0.55 -4.80 22.38
C VAL A 442 0.01 -6.23 22.41
N PRO A 443 0.19 -6.96 23.53
CA PRO A 443 -0.43 -8.27 23.74
C PRO A 443 -1.96 -8.22 23.86
N LYS A 444 -2.65 -9.29 23.44
CA LYS A 444 -4.11 -9.43 23.37
C LYS A 444 -4.93 -9.08 24.65
N ALA A 445 -4.33 -9.03 25.84
CA ALA A 445 -5.07 -9.02 27.11
C ALA A 445 -4.76 -7.83 28.04
N VAL A 446 -4.24 -6.72 27.52
CA VAL A 446 -3.80 -5.59 28.34
C VAL A 446 -4.58 -4.33 27.98
N THR A 447 -5.13 -3.65 29.00
CA THR A 447 -5.56 -2.25 28.87
C THR A 447 -4.31 -1.40 28.72
N VAL A 448 -4.19 -0.65 27.62
CA VAL A 448 -3.01 0.17 27.34
C VAL A 448 -3.32 1.62 27.67
N PRO A 449 -2.55 2.29 28.55
CA PRO A 449 -2.64 3.74 28.67
C PRO A 449 -2.06 4.37 27.40
N VAL A 450 -2.89 5.12 26.68
CA VAL A 450 -2.43 5.96 25.57
C VAL A 450 -2.20 7.36 26.10
N ASP A 451 -0.96 7.83 26.01
CA ASP A 451 -0.54 9.14 26.48
C ASP A 451 -0.54 10.15 25.34
N VAL A 452 -1.36 11.19 25.46
CA VAL A 452 -1.51 12.26 24.49
C VAL A 452 -0.89 13.58 24.95
N THR A 453 -0.15 13.60 26.07
CA THR A 453 0.45 14.83 26.63
C THR A 453 1.48 15.48 25.72
N LYS A 454 2.10 14.70 24.83
CA LYS A 454 3.08 15.17 23.84
C LYS A 454 2.46 15.36 22.46
N MET A 455 1.15 15.17 22.36
CA MET A 455 0.43 15.34 21.11
C MET A 455 -0.01 16.81 20.94
N GLY A 456 0.07 17.34 19.72
CA GLY A 456 -0.52 18.61 19.35
C GLY A 456 -2.01 18.59 19.65
N HIS A 457 -2.58 19.72 20.07
CA HIS A 457 -4.02 19.78 20.31
C HIS A 457 -4.78 19.77 18.99
N GLY A 458 -5.93 19.11 18.91
CA GLY A 458 -6.67 18.99 17.65
C GLY A 458 -7.09 17.57 17.34
N TRP A 459 -7.44 17.32 16.08
CA TRP A 459 -7.94 16.01 15.66
C TRP A 459 -6.82 15.00 15.47
N HIS A 460 -7.01 13.75 15.89
CA HIS A 460 -6.12 12.63 15.64
C HIS A 460 -6.81 11.34 15.23
N GLU A 461 -6.08 10.45 14.55
CA GLU A 461 -6.54 9.11 14.20
C GLU A 461 -5.78 8.07 15.04
N LEU A 462 -6.51 7.33 15.87
CA LEU A 462 -6.05 6.07 16.43
C LEU A 462 -6.47 4.93 15.50
N ARG A 463 -5.53 4.06 15.17
CA ARG A 463 -5.79 2.84 14.42
C ARG A 463 -5.21 1.64 15.14
N VAL A 464 -6.05 0.64 15.37
CA VAL A 464 -5.67 -0.61 16.00
C VAL A 464 -5.74 -1.72 14.98
N VAL A 465 -4.63 -2.45 14.80
CA VAL A 465 -4.50 -3.51 13.81
C VAL A 465 -4.18 -4.83 14.51
N ALA A 466 -5.12 -5.77 14.50
CA ALA A 466 -4.90 -7.12 15.00
C ALA A 466 -4.47 -8.04 13.86
N SER A 467 -3.39 -8.79 14.08
CA SER A 467 -2.87 -9.76 13.11
C SER A 467 -3.03 -11.17 13.65
N THR A 468 -3.39 -12.11 12.78
CA THR A 468 -3.43 -13.52 13.17
C THR A 468 -2.02 -14.10 13.31
N SER A 469 -1.87 -15.17 14.10
CA SER A 469 -0.59 -15.85 14.31
C SER A 469 -0.27 -16.94 13.28
N ASP A 470 -1.13 -17.14 12.27
CA ASP A 470 -0.85 -18.03 11.15
C ASP A 470 0.22 -17.45 10.20
N GLU A 471 0.74 -18.29 9.30
CA GLU A 471 1.83 -17.94 8.38
C GLU A 471 1.53 -16.75 7.45
N ILE A 472 0.24 -16.45 7.20
CA ILE A 472 -0.18 -15.32 6.35
C ILE A 472 -0.36 -14.08 7.22
N GLY A 473 -0.97 -14.23 8.38
CA GLY A 473 -1.18 -13.16 9.36
C GLY A 473 -2.23 -12.15 8.93
N PHE A 474 -3.45 -12.61 8.69
CA PHE A 474 -4.60 -11.77 8.32
C PHE A 474 -4.78 -10.58 9.27
N ARG A 475 -4.99 -9.39 8.70
CA ARG A 475 -5.14 -8.15 9.47
C ARG A 475 -6.58 -7.66 9.53
N GLY A 476 -7.11 -7.60 10.75
CA GLY A 476 -8.30 -6.87 11.12
C GLY A 476 -7.94 -5.50 11.67
N ARG A 477 -8.81 -4.51 11.53
CA ARG A 477 -8.52 -3.16 12.03
C ARG A 477 -9.77 -2.39 12.39
N ASP A 478 -9.59 -1.50 13.35
CA ASP A 478 -10.55 -0.44 13.68
C ASP A 478 -9.84 0.91 13.71
N VAL A 479 -10.58 1.97 13.40
CA VAL A 479 -10.05 3.33 13.21
C VAL A 479 -10.96 4.31 13.94
N VAL A 480 -10.43 4.95 14.97
CA VAL A 480 -11.15 5.88 15.83
C VAL A 480 -10.53 7.28 15.73
N PRO A 481 -11.21 8.25 15.10
CA PRO A 481 -10.80 9.64 15.19
C PRO A 481 -11.11 10.18 16.59
N PHE A 482 -10.27 11.05 17.14
CA PHE A 482 -10.46 11.68 18.45
C PHE A 482 -9.88 13.09 18.48
N TYR A 483 -10.14 13.85 19.53
CA TYR A 483 -9.66 15.22 19.70
C TYR A 483 -8.79 15.38 20.93
N VAL A 484 -7.56 15.85 20.80
CA VAL A 484 -6.68 16.21 21.93
C VAL A 484 -6.96 17.66 22.31
N ALA A 485 -7.34 17.92 23.56
CA ALA A 485 -7.55 19.30 24.01
C ALA A 485 -6.23 20.04 24.26
N ALA A 486 -6.26 21.37 24.17
CA ALA A 486 -5.15 22.19 24.64
C ALA A 486 -4.91 21.97 26.15
N SER A 487 -3.64 21.96 26.57
CA SER A 487 -3.30 21.97 27.99
C SER A 487 -3.77 23.28 28.62
N GLU A 488 -4.45 23.21 29.75
CA GLU A 488 -4.64 24.41 30.59
C GLU A 488 -3.25 24.85 31.04
N GLU A 489 -2.88 26.11 30.76
CA GLU A 489 -1.79 26.74 31.50
C GLU A 489 -2.15 26.62 32.98
N SER A 490 -1.25 25.99 33.75
CA SER A 490 -1.35 26.00 35.20
C SER A 490 -1.53 27.46 35.62
N PRO A 491 -2.54 27.83 36.43
CA PRO A 491 -2.55 29.15 37.01
C PRO A 491 -1.22 29.30 37.76
N GLU A 492 -0.41 30.30 37.39
CA GLU A 492 0.71 30.71 38.25
C GLU A 492 0.15 30.84 39.66
N GLU A 493 0.80 30.19 40.63
CA GLU A 493 0.37 30.26 42.03
C GLU A 493 0.14 31.73 42.39
N PRO A 494 -1.07 32.12 42.85
CA PRO A 494 -1.30 33.50 43.21
C PRO A 494 -0.39 33.83 44.39
N GLY A 495 0.62 34.65 44.13
CA GLY A 495 1.36 35.31 45.19
C GLY A 495 0.38 35.99 46.12
N GLU A 496 0.50 35.70 47.42
CA GLU A 496 -0.34 36.27 48.47
C GLU A 496 -0.47 37.79 48.33
N SER A 497 -1.64 38.28 47.93
CA SER A 497 -2.21 39.52 48.47
C SER A 497 -3.64 39.79 47.99
N GLY A 498 -4.52 40.11 48.94
CA GLY A 498 -5.58 41.11 48.74
C GLY A 498 -6.95 40.60 48.32
N ALA A 499 -7.94 40.96 49.12
CA ALA A 499 -9.35 40.61 48.98
C ALA A 499 -10.10 41.41 47.89
N ASP A 500 -11.32 40.92 47.60
CA ASP A 500 -12.47 41.54 46.93
C ASP A 500 -12.45 41.71 45.40
N SER A 501 -13.20 40.85 44.71
CA SER A 501 -14.48 41.21 44.07
C SER A 501 -15.01 40.01 43.26
N ALA A 502 -16.26 39.64 43.54
CA ALA A 502 -16.99 38.64 42.79
C ALA A 502 -17.62 39.30 41.54
N GLU A 503 -16.94 39.20 40.41
CA GLU A 503 -17.54 39.32 39.09
C GLU A 503 -17.36 38.01 38.33
N SER A 504 -18.48 37.46 37.87
CA SER A 504 -18.57 36.24 37.08
C SER A 504 -17.90 36.44 35.72
N SER A 505 -16.67 35.95 35.58
CA SER A 505 -15.97 35.81 34.30
C SER A 505 -16.42 34.55 33.54
N PRO A 506 -16.46 34.59 32.20
CA PRO A 506 -17.02 33.54 31.35
C PRO A 506 -16.12 32.31 31.30
N GLU A 507 -16.70 31.15 30.97
CA GLU A 507 -16.02 29.88 30.70
C GLU A 507 -14.68 30.06 29.95
N GLN A 508 -13.56 30.06 30.68
CA GLN A 508 -12.20 30.12 30.16
C GLN A 508 -11.55 28.74 30.29
N GLY A 509 -11.02 28.20 29.19
CA GLY A 509 -10.19 26.99 29.25
C GLY A 509 -10.10 26.11 28.00
N ASN A 510 -10.69 26.48 26.85
CA ASN A 510 -10.47 25.76 25.60
C ASN A 510 -10.21 26.74 24.45
N SER A 511 -8.98 26.74 23.93
CA SER A 511 -8.70 27.32 22.62
C SER A 511 -9.64 26.69 21.59
N PRO A 512 -10.33 27.48 20.74
CA PRO A 512 -11.29 26.94 19.79
C PRO A 512 -10.60 25.98 18.81
N PRO A 513 -11.24 24.87 18.44
CA PRO A 513 -10.68 23.93 17.47
C PRO A 513 -10.41 24.63 16.14
N ILE A 514 -9.35 24.23 15.44
CA ILE A 514 -9.07 24.73 14.09
C ILE A 514 -10.22 24.29 13.16
N GLN A 515 -10.89 25.25 12.55
CA GLN A 515 -12.00 25.05 11.64
C GLN A 515 -11.60 25.35 10.20
N LEU A 516 -12.03 24.48 9.29
CA LEU A 516 -11.95 24.68 7.85
C LEU A 516 -13.32 25.04 7.29
N GLN A 517 -13.38 26.11 6.50
CA GLN A 517 -14.51 26.45 5.65
C GLN A 517 -14.03 26.46 4.20
N VAL A 518 -14.70 25.68 3.34
CA VAL A 518 -14.26 25.46 1.96
C VAL A 518 -15.39 25.86 1.01
N SER A 519 -15.08 26.64 -0.02
CA SER A 519 -16.05 27.03 -1.06
C SER A 519 -15.41 27.07 -2.47
N PRO A 520 -16.12 26.61 -3.53
CA PRO A 520 -17.36 25.84 -3.48
C PRO A 520 -17.15 24.45 -2.82
N SER A 521 -18.22 23.85 -2.28
CA SER A 521 -18.19 22.57 -1.57
C SER A 521 -19.63 22.03 -1.41
N PRO A 522 -19.88 20.71 -1.28
CA PRO A 522 -18.94 19.59 -1.32
C PRO A 522 -18.58 19.11 -2.73
N LEU A 523 -19.30 19.57 -3.75
CA LEU A 523 -19.01 19.31 -5.16
C LEU A 523 -18.27 20.51 -5.75
N VAL A 524 -17.07 20.27 -6.26
CA VAL A 524 -16.16 21.31 -6.76
C VAL A 524 -15.86 21.02 -8.23
N PRO A 525 -16.06 21.98 -9.15
CA PRO A 525 -15.65 21.81 -10.53
C PRO A 525 -14.14 21.61 -10.62
N ALA A 526 -13.68 20.68 -11.46
CA ALA A 526 -12.28 20.59 -11.86
C ALA A 526 -11.83 21.89 -12.55
N ASP A 527 -10.52 22.17 -12.52
CA ASP A 527 -9.92 23.34 -13.17
C ASP A 527 -10.49 24.68 -12.66
N SER A 528 -10.94 24.69 -11.40
CA SER A 528 -11.44 25.88 -10.69
C SER A 528 -10.59 26.24 -9.47
N ILE A 529 -10.87 27.40 -8.87
CA ILE A 529 -10.23 27.87 -7.64
C ILE A 529 -11.10 27.50 -6.44
N LEU A 530 -10.47 26.87 -5.45
CA LEU A 530 -11.02 26.53 -4.15
C LEU A 530 -10.60 27.57 -3.12
N LYS A 531 -11.55 28.18 -2.44
CA LYS A 531 -11.29 29.08 -1.31
C LYS A 531 -11.33 28.29 -0.02
N VAL A 532 -10.22 28.28 0.71
CA VAL A 532 -10.07 27.58 1.98
C VAL A 532 -9.81 28.62 3.07
N ARG A 533 -10.81 28.82 3.92
CA ARG A 533 -10.72 29.68 5.09
C ARG A 533 -10.42 28.86 6.33
N VAL A 534 -9.44 29.31 7.10
CA VAL A 534 -9.06 28.71 8.39
C VAL A 534 -9.43 29.68 9.52
N ILE A 535 -9.96 29.13 10.60
CA ILE A 535 -10.19 29.85 11.86
C ILE A 535 -9.60 28.98 12.97
N GLY A 536 -8.60 29.50 13.69
CA GLY A 536 -7.95 28.79 14.78
C GLY A 536 -7.72 29.67 16.01
N PRO A 537 -6.92 29.18 16.99
CA PRO A 537 -6.57 29.91 18.21
C PRO A 537 -5.96 31.29 17.92
N ALA A 538 -6.24 32.29 18.77
CA ALA A 538 -5.88 33.69 18.51
C ALA A 538 -4.38 33.93 18.26
N ASP A 539 -3.52 33.18 18.94
CA ASP A 539 -2.07 33.31 18.89
C ASP A 539 -1.40 32.39 17.85
N SER A 540 -2.18 31.69 17.01
CA SER A 540 -1.63 30.82 15.99
C SER A 540 -0.84 31.61 14.93
N PRO A 541 0.41 31.23 14.63
CA PRO A 541 1.25 31.93 13.66
C PRO A 541 0.75 31.78 12.21
N GLY A 542 0.03 30.69 11.94
CA GLY A 542 -0.52 30.38 10.63
C GLY A 542 -0.82 28.89 10.49
N PHE A 543 -1.33 28.51 9.33
CA PHE A 543 -1.79 27.15 9.05
C PHE A 543 -1.36 26.70 7.66
N ALA A 544 -0.67 25.56 7.60
CA ALA A 544 -0.47 24.81 6.37
C ALA A 544 -1.76 24.07 6.01
N ILE A 545 -2.24 24.24 4.78
CA ILE A 545 -3.34 23.43 4.23
C ILE A 545 -2.74 22.21 3.57
N LEU A 546 -3.09 21.03 4.07
CA LEU A 546 -2.53 19.76 3.64
C LEU A 546 -3.55 18.94 2.87
N GLN A 547 -3.16 18.41 1.71
CA GLN A 547 -3.79 17.25 1.10
C GLN A 547 -2.92 16.03 1.41
N ASN A 548 -3.44 15.14 2.26
CA ASN A 548 -2.65 14.07 2.86
C ASN A 548 -1.43 14.64 3.62
N TYR A 549 -0.21 14.34 3.17
CA TYR A 549 1.05 14.84 3.74
C TYR A 549 1.73 15.92 2.88
N ARG A 550 1.02 16.49 1.89
CA ARG A 550 1.54 17.54 0.99
C ARG A 550 0.87 18.87 1.31
N GLN A 551 1.66 19.90 1.55
CA GLN A 551 1.17 21.27 1.66
C GLN A 551 0.71 21.78 0.28
N VAL A 552 -0.51 22.29 0.23
CA VAL A 552 -1.18 22.81 -0.97
C VAL A 552 -1.61 24.28 -0.84
N GLY A 553 -1.47 24.85 0.35
CA GLY A 553 -1.71 26.26 0.63
C GLY A 553 -1.21 26.64 2.03
N TYR A 554 -1.18 27.94 2.33
CA TYR A 554 -0.82 28.47 3.63
C TYR A 554 -1.70 29.68 3.97
N VAL A 555 -2.16 29.76 5.21
CA VAL A 555 -2.89 30.91 5.76
C VAL A 555 -2.06 31.52 6.88
N GLU A 556 -1.79 32.81 6.81
CA GLU A 556 -1.07 33.54 7.85
C GLU A 556 -2.00 33.96 8.99
N GLY A 557 -1.52 33.84 10.23
CA GLY A 557 -2.25 34.20 11.43
C GLY A 557 -3.40 33.25 11.78
N SER A 558 -4.17 33.64 12.79
CA SER A 558 -5.24 32.84 13.39
C SER A 558 -6.53 32.75 12.58
N ASN A 559 -6.70 33.61 11.58
CA ASN A 559 -7.90 33.65 10.74
C ASN A 559 -7.58 34.26 9.38
N GLY A 560 -7.81 33.50 8.31
CA GLY A 560 -7.57 33.95 6.94
C GLY A 560 -8.06 32.97 5.89
N GLU A 561 -7.90 33.33 4.63
CA GLU A 561 -8.34 32.55 3.47
C GLU A 561 -7.18 32.41 2.48
N VAL A 562 -7.07 31.23 1.86
CA VAL A 562 -6.16 30.96 0.76
C VAL A 562 -6.92 30.39 -0.43
N GLU A 563 -6.49 30.78 -1.63
CA GLU A 563 -6.99 30.24 -2.89
C GLU A 563 -6.09 29.08 -3.35
N ILE A 564 -6.69 27.93 -3.66
CA ILE A 564 -6.00 26.71 -4.10
C ILE A 564 -6.57 26.29 -5.45
N ASP A 565 -5.71 26.16 -6.47
CA ASP A 565 -6.12 25.59 -7.76
C ASP A 565 -6.44 24.10 -7.59
N THR A 566 -7.65 23.70 -7.98
CA THR A 566 -8.09 22.30 -7.92
C THR A 566 -7.24 21.35 -8.76
N LYS A 567 -6.51 21.84 -9.77
CA LYS A 567 -5.50 21.05 -10.50
C LYS A 567 -4.42 20.50 -9.58
N LEU A 568 -4.02 21.27 -8.55
CA LEU A 568 -3.04 20.80 -7.58
C LEU A 568 -3.55 19.59 -6.80
N LEU A 569 -4.87 19.49 -6.60
CA LEU A 569 -5.52 18.46 -5.79
C LEU A 569 -5.86 17.19 -6.59
N GLY A 570 -6.04 17.33 -7.90
CA GLY A 570 -6.54 16.28 -8.79
C GLY A 570 -8.03 15.99 -8.61
N ARG A 571 -8.62 15.29 -9.58
CA ARG A 571 -10.04 14.92 -9.55
C ARG A 571 -10.34 13.84 -8.50
N GLY A 572 -11.61 13.64 -8.19
CA GLY A 572 -12.07 12.61 -7.26
C GLY A 572 -12.17 13.09 -5.81
N PRO A 573 -12.32 12.15 -4.85
CA PRO A 573 -12.52 12.49 -3.45
C PRO A 573 -11.23 12.99 -2.80
N VAL A 574 -11.26 14.21 -2.27
CA VAL A 574 -10.10 14.88 -1.66
C VAL A 574 -10.41 15.20 -0.20
N SER A 575 -9.40 15.02 0.67
CA SER A 575 -9.43 15.45 2.07
C SER A 575 -8.41 16.56 2.28
N LEU A 576 -8.84 17.66 2.91
CA LEU A 576 -7.97 18.75 3.34
C LEU A 576 -7.91 18.82 4.88
N VAL A 577 -6.74 19.14 5.41
CA VAL A 577 -6.53 19.39 6.85
C VAL A 577 -5.75 20.69 6.99
N ALA A 578 -6.12 21.54 7.95
CA ALA A 578 -5.28 22.65 8.40
C ALA A 578 -4.41 22.16 9.56
N GLN A 579 -3.11 22.35 9.46
CA GLN A 579 -2.15 22.09 10.53
C GLN A 579 -1.43 23.39 10.85
N GLU A 580 -1.34 23.74 12.13
CA GLU A 580 -0.60 24.91 12.57
C GLU A 580 0.87 24.82 12.13
N SER A 581 1.38 25.92 11.60
CA SER A 581 2.75 26.02 11.10
C SER A 581 3.25 27.44 11.27
N ALA A 582 4.51 27.60 11.68
CA ALA A 582 5.12 28.90 11.90
C ALA A 582 5.36 29.68 10.60
N SER A 583 5.54 28.98 9.48
CA SER A 583 5.81 29.59 8.18
C SER A 583 5.46 28.63 7.03
N PRO A 584 5.32 29.12 5.79
CA PRO A 584 5.05 28.27 4.64
C PRO A 584 6.21 27.31 4.30
N GLU A 585 7.43 27.61 4.75
CA GLU A 585 8.64 26.81 4.50
C GLU A 585 9.04 25.91 5.68
N ALA A 586 8.36 26.05 6.82
CA ALA A 586 8.63 25.22 7.98
C ALA A 586 8.45 23.75 7.59
N PRO A 587 9.41 22.87 7.95
CA PRO A 587 9.19 21.44 7.80
C PRO A 587 7.87 21.08 8.47
N LEU A 588 7.04 20.26 7.82
CA LEU A 588 5.91 19.65 8.51
C LEU A 588 6.48 18.88 9.69
N GLU A 589 6.35 19.46 10.89
CA GLU A 589 6.73 18.80 12.13
C GLU A 589 6.07 17.42 12.14
N THR A 590 6.69 16.44 12.79
CA THR A 590 6.05 15.14 12.97
C THR A 590 4.62 15.40 13.46
N PRO A 591 3.55 14.99 12.73
CA PRO A 591 2.13 15.34 12.99
C PRO A 591 1.62 15.14 14.40
N GLU A 592 2.40 14.47 15.22
CA GLU A 592 2.19 14.35 16.64
C GLU A 592 2.39 15.68 17.36
N ALA A 593 3.10 16.69 16.86
CA ALA A 593 3.42 17.90 17.64
C ALA A 593 2.53 19.12 17.34
N ALA A 594 2.07 19.26 16.10
CA ALA A 594 1.40 20.48 15.64
C ALA A 594 -0.13 20.38 15.70
N PRO A 595 -0.82 21.42 16.19
CA PRO A 595 -2.27 21.46 16.21
C PRO A 595 -2.93 21.30 14.84
N ARG A 596 -4.08 20.63 14.77
CA ARG A 596 -4.77 20.43 13.47
C ARG A 596 -6.28 20.27 13.50
N SER A 597 -6.89 20.61 12.36
CA SER A 597 -8.32 20.50 12.11
C SER A 597 -8.78 19.05 11.85
N ALA A 598 -10.09 18.84 11.90
CA ALA A 598 -10.69 17.64 11.33
C ALA A 598 -10.41 17.57 9.81
N PRO A 599 -10.35 16.36 9.23
CA PRO A 599 -10.31 16.22 7.78
C PRO A 599 -11.61 16.74 7.15
N TYR A 600 -11.48 17.65 6.19
CA TYR A 600 -12.58 18.18 5.39
C TYR A 600 -12.63 17.48 4.03
N TRP A 601 -13.69 16.73 3.77
CA TRP A 601 -13.87 15.98 2.52
C TRP A 601 -14.67 16.78 1.49
N LEU A 602 -14.15 16.81 0.26
CA LEU A 602 -14.84 17.33 -0.92
C LEU A 602 -14.66 16.36 -2.11
N LEU A 603 -15.42 16.61 -3.18
CA LEU A 603 -15.35 15.84 -4.42
C LEU A 603 -15.14 16.78 -5.60
N ILE A 604 -13.98 16.65 -6.25
CA ILE A 604 -13.62 17.42 -7.44
C ILE A 604 -14.07 16.63 -8.68
N ARG A 605 -14.85 17.25 -9.58
CA ARG A 605 -15.40 16.60 -10.77
C ARG A 605 -15.13 17.34 -12.06
#